data_AF-A0A816HSQ7-F1
#
_entry.id   AF-A0A816HSQ7-F1
#
_cell.length_a   1.000
_cell.length_b   1.000
_cell.length_c   1.000
_cell.angle_alpha   90.00
_cell.angle_beta   90.00
_cell.angle_gamma   90.00
#
_symmetry.space_group_name_H-M   'P 1'
#
loop_
_entity.id
_entity.type
_entity.pdbx_description
1 polymer ?
#
loop_
_entity_poly.entity_id
_entity_poly.type
_entity_poly.pdbx_seq_one_letter_code
_entity_poly.pdbx_strand_id
1 'polypeptide(L)'
;FGDDVSLPYTELVQQIEETLRMQLDSEPLVAATMLFLTCNQADQDKLNAGKEIICKYFDNIIANPDEDKYRRIRLQNKVYLEKVAPLKYAFELLQASGFVASDDQDSIVYQERSIEPLQLAQDTLMHGQPIQ
;
A
#
# COMPACT_ATOMS: atom_id res chain seq x y z
N PHE A 1 -6.22 -42.25 -4.38
CA PHE A 1 -7.04 -41.10 -4.76
C PHE A 1 -7.02 -40.12 -3.62
N GLY A 2 -6.27 -39.04 -3.79
CA GLY A 2 -6.02 -38.04 -2.77
C GLY A 2 -4.84 -37.19 -3.19
N ASP A 3 -4.84 -36.77 -4.46
CA ASP A 3 -3.99 -35.65 -4.88
C ASP A 3 -4.66 -34.43 -4.28
N ASP A 4 -4.19 -34.04 -3.10
CA ASP A 4 -4.49 -32.76 -2.48
C ASP A 4 -3.79 -31.71 -3.33
N VAL A 5 -4.48 -31.26 -4.39
CA VAL A 5 -4.01 -30.24 -5.31
C VAL A 5 -4.01 -28.92 -4.55
N SER A 6 -2.95 -28.68 -3.78
CA SER A 6 -2.51 -27.32 -3.51
C SER A 6 -2.21 -26.72 -4.88
N LEU A 7 -3.12 -25.88 -5.38
CA LEU A 7 -2.75 -24.88 -6.39
C LEU A 7 -1.42 -24.28 -5.89
N PRO A 8 -0.32 -24.39 -6.65
CA PRO A 8 0.96 -23.89 -6.17
C PRO A 8 0.74 -22.43 -5.80
N TYR A 9 1.06 -22.05 -4.57
CA TYR A 9 0.78 -20.74 -3.95
C TYR A 9 0.98 -19.55 -4.92
N THR A 10 1.95 -19.66 -5.82
CA THR A 10 2.20 -18.75 -6.94
C THR A 10 1.02 -18.53 -7.90
N GLU A 11 0.34 -19.57 -8.37
CA GLU A 11 -0.82 -19.47 -9.28
C GLU A 11 -2.02 -18.84 -8.56
N LEU A 12 -2.22 -19.16 -7.28
CA LEU A 12 -3.26 -18.53 -6.45
C LEU A 12 -2.99 -17.03 -6.28
N VAL A 13 -1.75 -16.66 -5.94
CA VAL A 13 -1.34 -15.24 -5.83
C VAL A 13 -1.53 -14.51 -7.16
N GLN A 14 -1.22 -15.13 -8.30
CA GLN A 14 -1.45 -14.54 -9.61
C GLN A 14 -2.94 -14.29 -9.89
N GLN A 15 -3.82 -15.25 -9.59
CA GLN A 15 -5.26 -15.07 -9.77
C GLN A 15 -5.84 -14.01 -8.84
N ILE A 16 -5.38 -13.95 -7.59
CA ILE A 16 -5.75 -12.90 -6.64
C ILE A 16 -5.30 -11.54 -7.17
N GLU A 17 -4.05 -11.44 -7.64
CA GLU A 17 -3.50 -10.21 -8.22
C GLU A 17 -4.30 -9.75 -9.44
N GLU A 18 -4.60 -10.63 -10.39
CA GLU A 18 -5.42 -10.32 -11.56
C GLU A 18 -6.83 -9.85 -11.16
N THR A 19 -7.45 -10.53 -10.20
CA THR A 19 -8.79 -10.18 -9.70
C THR A 19 -8.81 -8.80 -9.05
N LEU A 20 -7.84 -8.53 -8.16
CA LEU A 20 -7.77 -7.24 -7.46
C LEU A 20 -7.43 -6.10 -8.41
N ARG A 21 -6.63 -6.33 -9.45
CA ARG A 21 -6.35 -5.31 -10.48
C ARG A 21 -7.61 -4.90 -11.24
N MET A 22 -8.54 -5.81 -11.49
CA MET A 22 -9.84 -5.48 -12.10
C MET A 22 -10.72 -4.60 -11.19
N GLN A 23 -10.46 -4.59 -9.88
CA GLN A 23 -11.23 -3.81 -8.90
C GLN A 23 -10.64 -2.43 -8.62
N LEU A 24 -9.44 -2.12 -9.14
CA LEU A 24 -8.78 -0.83 -8.93
C LEU A 24 -9.63 0.36 -9.41
N ASP A 25 -10.52 0.17 -10.39
CA ASP A 25 -11.39 1.24 -10.89
C ASP A 25 -12.62 1.50 -9.99
N SER A 26 -13.03 0.54 -9.16
CA SER A 26 -14.23 0.64 -8.33
C SER A 26 -13.91 0.94 -6.87
N GLU A 27 -12.96 0.19 -6.29
CA GLU A 27 -12.52 0.34 -4.91
C GLU A 27 -10.99 0.42 -4.86
N PRO A 28 -10.38 1.48 -5.44
CA PRO A 28 -8.93 1.59 -5.64
C PRO A 28 -8.14 1.36 -4.36
N LEU A 29 -8.61 1.92 -3.24
CA LEU A 29 -7.88 1.88 -1.99
C LEU A 29 -7.81 0.47 -1.40
N VAL A 30 -8.95 -0.22 -1.32
CA VAL A 30 -9.01 -1.58 -0.77
C VAL A 30 -8.25 -2.54 -1.68
N ALA A 31 -8.46 -2.43 -3.00
CA ALA A 31 -7.76 -3.25 -3.99
C ALA A 31 -6.24 -3.06 -3.94
N ALA A 32 -5.75 -1.81 -3.92
CA ALA A 32 -4.32 -1.53 -3.83
C ALA A 32 -3.71 -2.02 -2.49
N THR A 33 -4.45 -1.89 -1.39
CA THR A 33 -4.00 -2.40 -0.09
C THR A 33 -3.89 -3.91 -0.07
N MET A 34 -4.87 -4.62 -0.62
CA MET A 34 -4.84 -6.08 -0.71
C MET A 34 -3.75 -6.57 -1.67
N LEU A 35 -3.53 -5.88 -2.79
CA LEU A 35 -2.42 -6.18 -3.71
C LEU A 35 -1.06 -6.01 -3.02
N PHE A 36 -0.89 -4.91 -2.27
CA PHE A 36 0.31 -4.66 -1.49
C PHE A 36 0.56 -5.78 -0.46
N LEU A 37 -0.47 -6.20 0.28
CA LEU A 37 -0.33 -7.29 1.25
C LEU A 37 -0.05 -8.63 0.56
N THR A 38 -0.77 -8.96 -0.51
CA THR A 38 -0.67 -10.25 -1.22
C THR A 38 0.68 -10.43 -1.89
N CYS A 39 1.12 -9.44 -2.66
CA CYS A 39 2.28 -9.58 -3.53
C CYS A 39 3.64 -9.43 -2.80
N ASN A 40 3.63 -9.11 -1.50
CA ASN A 40 4.83 -8.96 -0.68
C ASN A 40 4.89 -9.96 0.49
N GLN A 41 3.95 -10.92 0.59
CA GLN A 41 3.87 -11.87 1.70
C GLN A 41 5.06 -12.83 1.83
N ALA A 42 5.81 -13.06 0.74
CA ALA A 42 6.96 -13.97 0.74
C ALA A 42 8.12 -13.48 1.62
N ASP A 43 8.20 -12.17 1.88
CA ASP A 43 9.23 -11.55 2.74
C ASP A 43 8.53 -10.70 3.81
N GLN A 44 8.14 -11.36 4.91
CA GLN A 44 7.40 -10.75 6.01
C GLN A 44 8.19 -9.63 6.70
N ASP A 45 9.51 -9.77 6.83
CA ASP A 45 10.34 -8.75 7.47
C ASP A 45 10.35 -7.46 6.64
N LYS A 46 10.51 -7.58 5.31
CA LYS A 46 10.45 -6.45 4.40
C LYS A 46 9.05 -5.84 4.33
N LEU A 47 8.00 -6.67 4.29
CA LEU A 47 6.61 -6.22 4.31
C LEU A 47 6.31 -5.43 5.60
N ASN A 48 6.66 -5.97 6.77
CA ASN A 48 6.41 -5.31 8.05
C ASN A 48 7.18 -3.99 8.17
N ALA A 49 8.45 -3.95 7.74
CA ALA A 49 9.22 -2.71 7.72
C ALA A 49 8.60 -1.65 6.81
N GLY A 50 8.10 -2.02 5.63
CA GLY A 50 7.41 -1.09 4.74
C GLY A 50 6.08 -0.60 5.30
N LYS A 51 5.27 -1.51 5.85
CA LYS A 51 4.01 -1.19 6.55
C LYS A 51 4.25 -0.16 7.65
N GLU A 52 5.27 -0.36 8.48
CA GLU A 52 5.61 0.57 9.56
C GLU A 52 5.92 1.97 9.04
N ILE A 53 6.68 2.09 7.94
CA ILE A 53 7.00 3.39 7.34
C ILE A 53 5.76 4.05 6.72
N ILE A 54 4.93 3.29 5.99
CA ILE A 54 3.70 3.81 5.39
C ILE A 54 2.73 4.29 6.49
N CYS A 55 2.50 3.48 7.53
CA CYS A 55 1.67 3.86 8.66
C CYS A 55 2.20 5.13 9.34
N LYS A 56 3.52 5.28 9.49
CA LYS A 56 4.12 6.53 10.02
C LYS A 56 3.85 7.75 9.15
N TYR A 57 3.84 7.61 7.83
CA TYR A 57 3.43 8.72 6.95
C TYR A 57 1.97 9.10 7.19
N PHE A 58 1.10 8.11 7.32
CA PHE A 58 -0.33 8.33 7.55
C PHE A 58 -0.59 8.94 8.93
N ASP A 59 0.03 8.41 9.98
CA ASP A 59 -0.06 8.90 11.36
C ASP A 59 0.32 10.38 11.47
N ASN A 60 1.41 10.79 10.79
CA ASN A 60 1.85 12.18 10.82
C ASN A 60 0.79 13.13 10.23
N ILE A 61 0.13 12.73 9.15
CA ILE A 61 -0.94 13.51 8.50
C ILE A 61 -2.22 13.45 9.34
N ILE A 62 -2.63 12.28 9.82
CA ILE A 62 -3.82 12.11 10.66
C ILE A 62 -3.71 12.96 11.94
N ALA A 63 -2.54 12.97 12.57
CA ALA A 63 -2.32 13.76 13.78
C ALA A 63 -2.21 15.27 13.52
N ASN A 64 -1.74 15.67 12.33
CA ASN A 64 -1.50 17.07 11.97
C ASN A 64 -1.90 17.33 10.51
N PRO A 65 -3.21 17.34 10.18
CA PRO A 65 -3.68 17.33 8.79
C PRO A 65 -3.34 18.60 8.01
N ASP A 66 -3.17 19.73 8.70
CA ASP A 66 -2.87 21.04 8.10
C ASP A 66 -1.36 21.33 8.00
N GLU A 67 -0.50 20.41 8.43
CA GLU A 67 0.95 20.61 8.43
C GLU A 67 1.59 20.08 7.13
N ASP A 68 1.90 21.03 6.23
CA ASP A 68 2.37 20.77 4.86
C ASP A 68 3.59 19.84 4.78
N LYS A 69 4.51 19.90 5.75
CA LYS A 69 5.71 19.07 5.73
C LYS A 69 5.40 17.58 5.86
N TYR A 70 4.30 17.22 6.54
CA TYR A 70 3.88 15.82 6.71
C TYR A 70 3.11 15.30 5.50
N ARG A 71 2.49 16.19 4.72
CA ARG A 71 1.74 15.84 3.51
C ARG A 71 2.63 15.52 2.33
N ARG A 72 3.96 15.66 2.41
CA ARG A 72 4.89 15.40 1.30
C ARG A 72 5.89 14.28 1.63
N ILE A 73 5.98 13.29 0.74
CA ILE A 73 6.99 12.24 0.76
C ILE A 73 7.93 12.43 -0.43
N ARG A 74 9.23 12.67 -0.17
CA ARG A 74 10.24 12.76 -1.24
C ARG A 74 10.63 11.36 -1.71
N LEU A 75 10.59 11.12 -3.01
CA LEU A 75 10.91 9.82 -3.60
C LEU A 75 12.41 9.50 -3.52
N GLN A 76 13.27 10.51 -3.37
CA GLN A 76 14.70 10.35 -3.10
C GLN A 76 15.04 10.16 -1.61
N ASN A 77 14.05 10.17 -0.72
CA ASN A 77 14.29 9.92 0.69
C ASN A 77 14.81 8.49 0.89
N LYS A 78 15.92 8.35 1.63
CA LYS A 78 16.56 7.05 1.88
C LYS A 78 15.61 6.01 2.48
N VAL A 79 14.77 6.40 3.43
CA VAL A 79 13.81 5.50 4.07
C VAL A 79 12.75 5.03 3.06
N TYR A 80 12.24 5.94 2.22
CA TYR A 80 11.32 5.57 1.15
C TYR A 80 11.98 4.59 0.16
N LEU A 81 13.16 4.91 -0.36
CA LEU A 81 13.89 4.09 -1.33
C LEU A 81 14.24 2.69 -0.81
N GLU A 82 14.57 2.57 0.48
CA GLU A 82 15.01 1.30 1.07
C GLU A 82 13.84 0.45 1.58
N LYS A 83 12.77 1.08 2.08
CA LYS A 83 11.70 0.37 2.82
C LYS A 83 10.35 0.34 2.11
N VAL A 84 10.06 1.30 1.23
CA VAL A 84 8.75 1.44 0.59
C VAL A 84 8.84 1.16 -0.91
N ALA A 85 9.70 1.87 -1.64
CA ALA A 85 9.88 1.72 -3.09
C ALA A 85 10.12 0.27 -3.56
N PRO A 86 10.83 -0.60 -2.83
CA PRO A 86 11.08 -1.97 -3.28
C PRO A 86 9.89 -2.93 -3.09
N LEU A 87 8.77 -2.48 -2.52
CA LEU A 87 7.57 -3.29 -2.30
C LEU A 87 6.61 -3.10 -3.48
N LYS A 88 6.06 -4.22 -3.97
CA LYS A 88 5.07 -4.19 -5.05
C LYS A 88 3.81 -3.47 -4.57
N TYR A 89 3.19 -2.69 -5.45
CA TYR A 89 1.94 -1.97 -5.19
C TYR A 89 2.00 -0.90 -4.09
N ALA A 90 3.19 -0.57 -3.56
CA ALA A 90 3.33 0.44 -2.52
C ALA A 90 3.02 1.86 -3.02
N PHE A 91 3.41 2.17 -4.27
CA PHE A 91 3.10 3.47 -4.86
C PHE A 91 1.61 3.60 -5.16
N GLU A 92 1.00 2.56 -5.71
CA GLU A 92 -0.43 2.46 -6.02
C GLU A 92 -1.28 2.56 -4.75
N LEU A 93 -0.85 1.95 -3.65
CA LEU A 93 -1.45 2.13 -2.33
C LEU A 93 -1.44 3.61 -1.91
N LEU A 94 -0.27 4.26 -1.97
CA LEU A 94 -0.15 5.68 -1.59
C LEU A 94 -1.03 6.54 -2.50
N GLN A 95 -1.05 6.26 -3.80
CA GLN A 95 -1.88 6.99 -4.74
C GLN A 95 -3.38 6.83 -4.47
N ALA A 96 -3.84 5.59 -4.29
CA ALA A 96 -5.22 5.29 -3.96
C ALA A 96 -5.65 5.86 -2.59
N SER A 97 -4.69 6.09 -1.70
CA SER A 97 -4.92 6.74 -0.41
C SER A 97 -5.08 8.26 -0.52
N GLY A 98 -4.75 8.88 -1.67
CA GLY A 98 -4.88 10.33 -1.89
C GLY A 98 -3.56 11.07 -2.12
N PHE A 99 -2.44 10.36 -2.29
CA PHE A 99 -1.18 10.98 -2.70
C PHE A 99 -1.12 11.16 -4.22
N VAL A 100 -0.56 12.28 -4.67
CA VAL A 100 -0.38 12.61 -6.09
C VAL A 100 1.07 12.98 -6.34
N ALA A 101 1.64 12.52 -7.45
CA ALA A 101 2.99 12.92 -7.86
C ALA A 101 3.07 14.44 -8.07
N SER A 102 4.18 15.04 -7.62
CA SER A 102 4.50 16.43 -7.93
C SER A 102 4.81 16.61 -9.42
N ASP A 103 4.72 17.86 -9.91
CA ASP A 103 4.98 18.19 -11.32
C ASP A 103 6.40 17.79 -11.77
N ASP A 104 7.38 17.91 -10.88
CA ASP A 104 8.77 17.50 -11.10
C ASP A 104 9.04 16.01 -10.81
N GLN A 105 8.02 15.27 -10.39
CA GLN A 105 8.06 13.84 -10.07
C GLN A 105 9.13 13.48 -9.03
N ASP A 106 9.52 14.42 -8.17
CA ASP A 106 10.51 14.23 -7.11
C ASP A 106 9.89 13.75 -5.79
N SER A 107 8.57 13.94 -5.67
CA SER A 107 7.80 13.71 -4.47
C SER A 107 6.37 13.30 -4.80
N ILE A 108 5.70 12.75 -3.80
CA ILE A 108 4.25 12.61 -3.78
C ILE A 108 3.69 13.45 -2.64
N VAL A 109 2.54 14.07 -2.88
CA VAL A 109 1.89 14.99 -1.95
C VAL A 109 0.47 14.52 -1.71
N TYR A 110 0.08 14.40 -0.45
CA TYR A 110 -1.29 14.15 -0.04
C TYR A 110 -2.14 15.36 -0.40
N GLN A 111 -3.08 15.20 -1.33
CA GLN A 111 -3.91 16.31 -1.81
C GLN A 111 -5.35 16.25 -1.28
N GLU A 112 -5.76 15.12 -0.71
CA GLU A 112 -7.09 14.95 -0.17
C GLU A 112 -7.37 15.85 1.04
N ARG A 113 -8.63 16.31 1.13
CA ARG A 113 -9.10 17.15 2.25
C ARG A 113 -9.46 16.33 3.49
N SER A 114 -9.96 15.11 3.27
CA SER A 114 -10.32 14.17 4.34
C SER A 114 -9.09 13.35 4.75
N ILE A 115 -9.07 12.85 5.97
CA ILE A 115 -8.10 11.84 6.44
C ILE A 115 -8.67 10.41 6.41
N GLU A 116 -9.96 10.25 6.11
CA GLU A 116 -10.65 8.96 6.10
C GLU A 116 -9.97 7.91 5.19
N PRO A 117 -9.46 8.26 3.99
CA PRO A 117 -8.72 7.27 3.17
C PRO A 117 -7.48 6.74 3.88
N LEU A 118 -6.74 7.58 4.61
CA LEU A 118 -5.57 7.17 5.36
C LEU A 118 -5.93 6.21 6.50
N GLN A 119 -7.02 6.51 7.21
CA GLN A 119 -7.54 5.67 8.30
C GLN A 119 -7.99 4.30 7.77
N LEU A 120 -8.76 4.27 6.68
CA LEU A 120 -9.20 3.03 6.05
C LEU A 120 -8.02 2.18 5.54
N ALA A 121 -7.01 2.82 4.94
CA ALA A 121 -5.79 2.15 4.52
C ALA A 121 -5.03 1.56 5.70
N GLN A 122 -4.86 2.32 6.79
CA GLN A 122 -4.23 1.85 8.03
C GLN A 122 -4.97 0.66 8.63
N ASP A 123 -6.29 0.75 8.76
CA ASP A 123 -7.11 -0.34 9.31
C ASP A 123 -6.95 -1.61 8.48
N THR A 124 -6.93 -1.48 7.15
CA THR A 124 -6.72 -2.60 6.23
C THR A 124 -5.28 -3.14 6.31
N LEU A 125 -4.27 -2.30 6.46
CA LEU A 125 -2.87 -2.76 6.63
C LEU A 125 -2.67 -3.50 7.96
N MET A 126 -3.37 -3.10 9.02
CA MET A 126 -3.21 -3.66 10.36
C MET A 126 -4.06 -4.91 10.59
N HIS A 127 -5.28 -4.94 10.05
CA HIS A 127 -6.26 -5.99 10.29
C HIS A 127 -6.63 -6.80 9.05
N GLY A 128 -6.25 -6.35 7.86
CA GLY A 128 -6.47 -7.07 6.61
C GLY A 128 -5.77 -8.41 6.65
N GLN A 129 -6.56 -9.48 6.75
CA GLN A 129 -6.06 -10.83 6.56
C GLN A 129 -5.86 -11.03 5.05
N PRO A 130 -4.74 -11.64 4.61
CA PRO A 130 -4.68 -12.24 3.28
C PRO A 130 -5.91 -13.11 3.08
N ILE A 131 -6.55 -13.03 1.91
CA ILE A 131 -7.61 -13.98 1.57
C ILE A 131 -6.96 -15.37 1.57
N GLN A 132 -7.39 -16.22 2.51
CA GLN A 132 -6.94 -17.60 2.68
C GLN A 132 -7.42 -18.50 1.54
#